data_AF-A0A022KWB9-F1
#
_entry.id   AF-A0A022KWB9-F1
#
_cell.length_a   1.000
_cell.length_b   1.000
_cell.length_c   1.000
_cell.angle_alpha   90.00
_cell.angle_beta   90.00
_cell.angle_gamma   90.00
#
_symmetry.space_group_name_H-M   'P 1'
#
loop_
_entity.id
_entity.type
_entity.pdbx_description
1 polymer ?
#
loop_
_entity_poly.entity_id
_entity_poly.type
_entity_poly.pdbx_seq_one_letter_code
_entity_poly.pdbx_strand_id
1 'polypeptide(L)'
;MSTSISSSDRSGSSARPSSSDYPVGARAGHVPLPLRLVVRWSGLVLAIGLAAAGMWVEAAVAMLVALGQVLAWRWRLPWVWEVATSVTALVAAISSYLFLYERWSWWDLPVHFALTAVVSVLAAWMFDVGVRGRRAPRPWLIVLFGAGLAWVWEMLEWWGHHAVDPRVYIAPLDTVGDVIAGLAGATVAAWWWRREARRATASPPSAASPQDPRGDAQEPGSHVSVRCVRTMSAWIPVDC
;
A
#
# COMPACT_ATOMS: atom_id res chain seq x y z
N MET A 1 5.57 -12.49 -66.73
CA MET A 1 4.83 -12.73 -65.47
C MET A 1 5.61 -12.09 -64.34
N SER A 2 5.20 -10.89 -63.92
CA SER A 2 5.88 -10.11 -62.88
C SER A 2 5.06 -10.19 -61.59
N THR A 3 5.63 -10.78 -60.55
CA THR A 3 5.04 -10.86 -59.21
C THR A 3 5.44 -9.63 -58.40
N SER A 4 4.47 -8.78 -58.05
CA SER A 4 4.64 -7.73 -57.03
C SER A 4 4.33 -8.32 -55.66
N ILE A 5 5.26 -8.16 -54.71
CA ILE A 5 5.07 -8.50 -53.31
C ILE A 5 4.71 -7.20 -52.58
N SER A 6 3.51 -7.14 -52.02
CA SER A 6 3.01 -6.04 -51.21
C SER A 6 3.40 -6.27 -49.74
N SER A 7 4.25 -5.41 -49.21
CA SER A 7 4.58 -5.34 -47.79
C SER A 7 3.49 -4.57 -47.04
N SER A 8 2.77 -5.25 -46.14
CA SER A 8 1.84 -4.61 -45.22
C SER A 8 2.54 -4.32 -43.89
N ASP A 9 2.83 -3.04 -43.66
CA ASP A 9 3.32 -2.52 -42.39
C ASP A 9 2.21 -2.58 -41.33
N ARG A 10 2.38 -3.42 -40.31
CA ARG A 10 1.53 -3.49 -39.11
C ARG A 10 2.20 -2.71 -38.00
N SER A 11 2.03 -1.39 -37.99
CA SER A 11 2.40 -0.54 -36.85
C SER A 11 1.34 -0.64 -35.75
N GLY A 12 1.40 -1.74 -34.98
CA GLY A 12 0.66 -1.90 -33.74
C GLY A 12 1.15 -0.91 -32.69
N SER A 13 0.53 0.28 -32.64
CA SER A 13 0.72 1.27 -31.60
C SER A 13 0.35 0.67 -30.24
N SER A 14 1.35 0.27 -29.47
CA SER A 14 1.20 -0.11 -28.07
C SER A 14 1.04 1.16 -27.22
N ALA A 15 -0.16 1.73 -27.26
CA ALA A 15 -0.51 2.82 -26.37
C ALA A 15 -0.37 2.36 -24.92
N ARG A 16 0.66 2.86 -24.22
CA ARG A 16 0.76 2.73 -22.77
C ARG A 16 -0.48 3.40 -22.15
N PRO A 17 -1.25 2.72 -21.29
CA PRO A 17 -2.36 3.36 -20.62
C PRO A 17 -1.84 4.52 -19.77
N SER A 18 -2.55 5.64 -19.88
CA SER A 18 -2.28 6.87 -19.14
C SER A 18 -2.53 6.67 -17.65
N SER A 19 -1.82 7.43 -16.82
CA SER A 19 -1.94 7.40 -15.35
C SER A 19 -3.31 7.83 -14.81
N SER A 20 -4.27 8.19 -15.66
CA SER A 20 -5.63 8.61 -15.29
C SER A 20 -6.67 7.48 -15.23
N ASP A 21 -6.33 6.25 -15.61
CA ASP A 21 -7.33 5.17 -15.76
C ASP A 21 -7.57 4.32 -14.50
N TYR A 22 -7.19 4.82 -13.32
CA TYR A 22 -7.46 4.14 -12.04
C TYR A 22 -8.68 4.75 -11.33
N PRO A 23 -9.76 3.99 -11.09
CA PRO A 23 -10.87 4.39 -10.23
C PRO A 23 -10.51 4.13 -8.75
N VAL A 24 -9.36 4.64 -8.31
CA VAL A 24 -9.05 4.86 -6.88
C VAL A 24 -8.43 6.25 -6.78
N GLY A 25 -9.25 7.22 -7.12
CA GLY A 25 -8.90 8.63 -7.14
C GLY A 25 -10.17 9.42 -6.90
N ALA A 26 -10.75 9.31 -5.71
CA ALA A 26 -11.41 10.50 -5.16
C ALA A 26 -10.39 11.63 -5.36
N ARG A 27 -10.77 12.71 -6.08
CA ARG A 27 -9.90 13.87 -6.36
C ARG A 27 -9.07 14.12 -5.11
N ALA A 28 -7.81 13.72 -5.13
CA ALA A 28 -7.00 13.77 -3.94
C ALA A 28 -6.75 15.24 -3.70
N GLY A 29 -7.55 15.85 -2.82
CA GLY A 29 -7.21 17.14 -2.25
C GLY A 29 -5.76 17.06 -1.80
N HIS A 30 -5.02 18.15 -1.99
CA HIS A 30 -3.61 18.20 -1.59
C HIS A 30 -3.52 17.81 -0.11
N VAL A 31 -3.07 16.58 0.17
CA VAL A 31 -2.87 16.14 1.55
C VAL A 31 -1.73 16.99 2.10
N PRO A 32 -1.97 17.76 3.17
CA PRO A 32 -0.98 18.70 3.68
C PRO A 32 0.29 17.94 4.10
N LEU A 33 1.45 18.51 3.76
CA LEU A 33 2.76 17.96 4.13
C LEU A 33 2.86 17.54 5.61
N PRO A 34 2.40 18.33 6.61
CA PRO A 34 2.49 17.90 8.01
C PRO A 34 1.78 16.59 8.29
N LEU A 35 0.60 16.36 7.70
CA LEU A 35 -0.14 15.11 7.90
C LEU A 35 0.62 13.90 7.34
N ARG A 36 1.28 14.06 6.19
CA ARG A 36 2.13 13.00 5.62
C ARG A 36 3.32 12.67 6.53
N LEU A 37 3.93 13.68 7.13
CA LEU A 37 5.06 13.47 8.04
C LEU A 37 4.61 12.70 9.30
N VAL A 38 3.48 13.07 9.88
CA VAL A 38 2.91 12.37 11.04
C VAL A 38 2.66 10.89 10.73
N VAL A 39 2.02 10.59 9.60
CA VAL A 39 1.73 9.19 9.18
C VAL A 39 3.02 8.39 8.92
N ARG A 40 4.09 9.03 8.45
CA ARG A 40 5.31 8.32 8.04
C ARG A 40 6.38 8.18 9.11
N TRP A 41 6.33 9.01 10.15
CA TRP A 41 7.42 9.12 11.12
C TRP A 41 6.98 8.99 12.58
N SER A 42 5.68 8.91 12.87
CA SER A 42 5.18 8.75 14.24
C SER A 42 5.71 7.50 14.94
N GLY A 43 5.91 6.38 14.23
CA GLY A 43 6.50 5.17 14.80
C GLY A 43 7.96 5.39 15.22
N LEU A 44 8.75 6.08 14.39
CA LEU A 44 10.14 6.40 14.71
C LEU A 44 10.23 7.37 15.90
N VAL A 45 9.38 8.39 15.93
CA VAL A 45 9.31 9.33 17.06
C VAL A 45 8.93 8.61 18.35
N LEU A 46 7.94 7.71 18.29
CA LEU A 46 7.54 6.88 19.43
C LEU A 46 8.70 6.01 19.91
N ALA A 47 9.40 5.33 19.00
CA ALA A 47 10.53 4.47 19.33
C ALA A 47 11.67 5.23 20.02
N ILE A 48 12.04 6.41 19.50
CA ILE A 48 13.07 7.27 20.11
C ILE A 48 12.64 7.72 21.51
N GLY A 49 11.38 8.12 21.68
CA GLY A 49 10.84 8.54 22.98
C GLY A 49 10.89 7.42 24.03
N LEU A 50 10.45 6.22 23.67
CA LEU A 50 10.47 5.04 24.55
C LEU A 50 11.91 4.61 24.89
N ALA A 51 12.81 4.61 23.90
CA ALA A 51 14.22 4.31 24.12
C ALA A 51 14.88 5.31 25.07
N ALA A 52 14.60 6.61 24.89
CA ALA A 52 15.10 7.66 25.79
C ALA A 52 14.56 7.53 27.23
N ALA A 53 13.39 6.91 27.41
CA ALA A 53 12.82 6.58 28.71
C ALA A 53 13.33 5.24 29.30
N GLY A 54 14.25 4.54 28.62
CA GLY A 54 14.79 3.24 29.05
C GLY A 54 13.86 2.05 28.77
N MET A 55 12.81 2.24 27.98
CA MET A 55 11.79 1.23 27.65
C MET A 55 12.16 0.50 26.36
N TRP A 56 13.17 -0.37 26.45
CA TRP A 56 13.82 -0.96 25.27
C TRP A 56 12.94 -1.96 24.51
N VAL A 57 12.07 -2.71 25.20
CA VAL A 57 11.16 -3.69 24.58
C VAL A 57 10.10 -2.95 23.78
N GLU A 58 9.48 -1.94 24.38
CA GLU A 58 8.45 -1.10 23.77
C GLU A 58 9.04 -0.26 22.63
N ALA A 59 10.28 0.20 22.77
CA ALA A 59 11.01 0.84 21.68
C ALA A 59 11.22 -0.12 20.48
N ALA A 60 11.53 -1.40 20.73
CA ALA A 60 11.66 -2.39 19.67
C ALA A 60 10.31 -2.64 18.95
N VAL A 61 9.20 -2.72 19.69
CA VAL A 61 7.85 -2.82 19.10
C VAL A 61 7.52 -1.57 18.28
N ALA A 62 7.82 -0.37 18.79
CA ALA A 62 7.64 0.88 18.04
C ALA A 62 8.52 0.96 16.78
N MET A 63 9.69 0.33 16.77
CA MET A 63 10.51 0.19 15.56
C MET A 63 9.86 -0.69 14.48
N LEU A 64 9.04 -1.69 14.85
CA LEU A 64 8.23 -2.44 13.89
C LEU A 64 7.15 -1.55 13.26
N VAL A 65 6.56 -0.63 14.03
CA VAL A 65 5.65 0.39 13.50
C VAL A 65 6.38 1.28 12.49
N ALA A 66 7.56 1.78 12.84
CA ALA A 66 8.38 2.59 11.95
C ALA A 66 8.74 1.83 10.66
N LEU A 67 9.07 0.54 10.75
CA LEU A 67 9.32 -0.31 9.59
C LEU A 67 8.07 -0.41 8.69
N GLY A 68 6.90 -0.70 9.27
CA GLY A 68 5.64 -0.76 8.53
C GLY A 68 5.31 0.55 7.80
N GLN A 69 5.53 1.69 8.46
CA GLN A 69 5.38 3.02 7.86
C GLN A 69 6.34 3.22 6.69
N VAL A 70 7.63 2.92 6.88
CA VAL A 70 8.66 3.03 5.82
C VAL A 70 8.31 2.17 4.62
N LEU A 71 7.94 0.91 4.83
CA LEU A 71 7.56 0.01 3.75
C LEU A 71 6.31 0.51 3.00
N ALA A 72 5.30 1.01 3.71
CA ALA A 72 4.08 1.51 3.08
C ALA A 72 4.34 2.68 2.11
N TRP A 73 5.05 3.73 2.56
CA TRP A 73 5.28 4.88 1.69
C TRP A 73 6.36 4.63 0.63
N ARG A 74 7.40 3.83 0.94
CA ARG A 74 8.50 3.57 0.01
C ARG A 74 8.08 2.71 -1.17
N TRP A 75 7.08 1.84 -0.98
CA TRP A 75 6.44 1.05 -2.05
C TRP A 75 5.20 1.73 -2.65
N ARG A 76 4.97 3.00 -2.33
CA ARG A 76 3.89 3.82 -2.89
C ARG A 76 2.53 3.15 -2.72
N LEU A 77 2.29 2.57 -1.55
CA LEU A 77 0.99 2.02 -1.20
C LEU A 77 -0.09 3.11 -1.32
N PRO A 78 -1.32 2.82 -1.79
CA PRO A 78 -2.36 3.84 -1.89
C PRO A 78 -2.59 4.51 -0.53
N TRP A 79 -2.78 5.83 -0.53
CA TRP A 79 -2.78 6.65 0.69
C TRP A 79 -3.71 6.14 1.80
N VAL A 80 -4.90 5.65 1.45
CA VAL A 80 -5.85 5.08 2.44
C VAL A 80 -5.22 3.90 3.19
N TRP A 81 -4.53 3.01 2.48
CA TRP A 81 -3.86 1.85 3.07
C TRP A 81 -2.55 2.24 3.78
N GLU A 82 -1.84 3.28 3.32
CA GLU A 82 -0.69 3.86 4.04
C GLU A 82 -1.13 4.38 5.42
N VAL A 83 -2.20 5.18 5.47
CA VAL A 83 -2.77 5.69 6.73
C VAL A 83 -3.28 4.56 7.60
N ALA A 84 -4.04 3.61 7.03
CA ALA A 84 -4.58 2.49 7.79
C ALA A 84 -3.46 1.67 8.45
N THR A 85 -2.40 1.35 7.68
CA THR A 85 -1.20 0.64 8.21
C THR A 85 -0.56 1.41 9.36
N SER A 86 -0.37 2.72 9.21
CA SER A 86 0.21 3.54 10.28
C SER A 86 -0.66 3.56 11.53
N VAL A 87 -1.97 3.77 11.38
CA VAL A 87 -2.88 3.92 12.52
C VAL A 87 -3.03 2.60 13.26
N THR A 88 -3.26 1.48 12.58
CA THR A 88 -3.43 0.18 13.25
C THR A 88 -2.13 -0.26 13.93
N ALA A 89 -0.97 -0.04 13.32
CA ALA A 89 0.32 -0.39 13.92
C ALA A 89 0.62 0.46 15.16
N LEU A 90 0.29 1.76 15.13
CA LEU A 90 0.37 2.61 16.32
C LEU A 90 -0.58 2.16 17.42
N VAL A 91 -1.83 1.81 17.07
CA VAL A 91 -2.80 1.29 18.04
C VAL A 91 -2.26 0.02 18.70
N ALA A 92 -1.68 -0.91 17.94
CA ALA A 92 -1.06 -2.12 18.49
C ALA A 92 0.08 -1.81 19.46
N ALA A 93 1.03 -0.93 19.06
CA ALA A 93 2.15 -0.55 19.92
C ALA A 93 1.72 0.19 21.19
N ILE A 94 0.75 1.11 21.07
CA ILE A 94 0.19 1.84 22.22
C ILE A 94 -0.59 0.89 23.13
N SER A 95 -1.30 -0.10 22.57
CA SER A 95 -2.03 -1.11 23.35
C SER A 95 -1.08 -1.95 24.19
N SER A 96 0.05 -2.38 23.61
CA SER A 96 1.12 -3.07 24.33
C SER A 96 1.72 -2.19 25.43
N TYR A 97 2.11 -0.95 25.10
CA TYR A 97 2.69 0.00 26.08
C TYR A 97 1.76 0.28 27.28
N LEU A 98 0.45 0.34 27.04
CA LEU A 98 -0.55 0.60 28.08
C LEU A 98 -1.06 -0.67 28.78
N PHE A 99 -0.50 -1.84 28.47
CA PHE A 99 -0.93 -3.14 29.00
C PHE A 99 -2.43 -3.42 28.80
N LEU A 100 -2.96 -3.07 27.61
CA LEU A 100 -4.38 -3.23 27.30
C LEU A 100 -4.76 -4.70 27.06
N TYR A 101 -3.83 -5.52 26.57
CA TYR A 101 -4.08 -6.95 26.31
C TYR A 101 -4.29 -7.71 27.61
N GLU A 102 -3.54 -7.35 28.65
CA GLU A 102 -3.67 -7.88 30.00
C GLU A 102 -4.94 -7.37 30.69
N ARG A 103 -5.30 -6.11 30.43
CA ARG A 103 -6.48 -5.48 31.03
C ARG A 103 -7.79 -6.01 30.42
N TRP A 104 -7.80 -6.26 29.12
CA TRP A 104 -8.97 -6.68 28.36
C TRP A 104 -8.58 -7.84 27.44
N SER A 105 -8.79 -9.07 27.90
CA SER A 105 -8.38 -10.29 27.20
C SER A 105 -8.98 -10.49 25.80
N TRP A 106 -10.02 -9.74 25.41
CA TRP A 106 -10.59 -9.77 24.06
C TRP A 106 -10.02 -8.71 23.14
N TRP A 107 -9.27 -7.74 23.66
CA TRP A 107 -8.74 -6.60 22.92
C TRP A 107 -7.69 -7.00 21.89
N ASP A 108 -7.02 -8.12 22.10
CA ASP A 108 -6.00 -8.60 21.16
C ASP A 108 -6.60 -9.01 19.81
N LEU A 109 -7.71 -9.76 19.84
CA LEU A 109 -8.42 -10.21 18.65
C LEU A 109 -8.74 -9.10 17.62
N PRO A 110 -9.40 -7.97 17.97
CA PRO A 110 -9.66 -6.90 17.01
C PRO A 110 -8.37 -6.21 16.54
N VAL A 111 -7.32 -6.15 17.35
CA VAL A 111 -6.02 -5.61 16.94
C VAL A 111 -5.36 -6.53 15.93
N HIS A 112 -5.28 -7.84 16.20
CA HIS A 112 -4.79 -8.85 15.25
C HIS A 112 -5.58 -8.83 13.95
N PHE A 113 -6.91 -8.84 14.04
CA PHE A 113 -7.78 -8.73 12.87
C PHE A 113 -7.43 -7.49 12.02
N ALA A 114 -7.37 -6.31 12.63
CA ALA A 114 -7.17 -5.04 11.92
C ALA A 114 -5.74 -4.92 11.36
N LEU A 115 -4.75 -5.27 12.17
CA LEU A 115 -3.34 -5.17 11.80
C LEU A 115 -3.01 -6.17 10.68
N THR A 116 -3.37 -7.44 10.83
CA THR A 116 -3.14 -8.46 9.78
C THR A 116 -3.88 -8.11 8.50
N ALA A 117 -5.08 -7.54 8.57
CA ALA A 117 -5.81 -7.07 7.40
C ALA A 117 -5.00 -6.06 6.56
N VAL A 118 -4.39 -5.06 7.19
CA VAL A 118 -3.64 -4.02 6.46
C VAL A 118 -2.23 -4.46 6.08
N VAL A 119 -1.52 -5.19 6.95
CA VAL A 119 -0.14 -5.63 6.65
C VAL A 119 -0.13 -6.72 5.57
N SER A 120 -1.18 -7.54 5.47
CA SER A 120 -1.31 -8.51 4.39
C SER A 120 -1.52 -7.86 3.02
N VAL A 121 -2.26 -6.73 2.96
CA VAL A 121 -2.39 -5.91 1.75
C VAL A 121 -1.05 -5.29 1.39
N LEU A 122 -0.31 -4.74 2.36
CA LEU A 122 1.03 -4.21 2.15
C LEU A 122 1.98 -5.28 1.59
N ALA A 123 2.03 -6.47 2.20
CA ALA A 123 2.89 -7.57 1.76
C ALA A 123 2.54 -8.03 0.34
N ALA A 124 1.25 -8.22 0.05
CA ALA A 124 0.78 -8.58 -1.29
C ALA A 124 1.09 -7.48 -2.31
N TRP A 125 0.97 -6.21 -1.93
CA TRP A 125 1.31 -5.05 -2.77
C TRP A 125 2.81 -5.03 -3.10
N MET A 126 3.67 -5.15 -2.09
CA MET A 126 5.12 -5.21 -2.27
C MET A 126 5.51 -6.32 -3.24
N PHE A 127 4.88 -7.48 -3.12
CA PHE A 127 5.18 -8.63 -3.96
C PHE A 127 4.61 -8.51 -5.39
N ASP A 128 3.30 -8.28 -5.54
CA ASP A 128 2.68 -8.28 -6.87
C ASP A 128 2.96 -6.98 -7.63
N VAL A 129 2.89 -5.81 -6.97
CA VAL A 129 3.10 -4.51 -7.60
C VAL A 129 4.58 -4.14 -7.61
N GLY A 130 5.25 -4.24 -6.47
CA GLY A 130 6.66 -3.88 -6.35
C GLY A 130 7.59 -4.83 -7.11
N VAL A 131 7.51 -6.13 -6.83
CA VAL A 131 8.43 -7.14 -7.40
C VAL A 131 7.96 -7.65 -8.76
N ARG A 132 6.67 -7.97 -8.92
CA ARG A 132 6.14 -8.58 -10.15
C ARG A 132 5.60 -7.56 -11.17
N GLY A 133 5.64 -6.27 -10.87
CA GLY A 133 5.21 -5.20 -11.79
C GLY A 133 3.74 -5.25 -12.19
N ARG A 134 2.88 -5.92 -11.40
CA ARG A 134 1.43 -5.95 -11.65
C ARG A 134 0.81 -4.62 -11.24
N ARG A 135 -0.35 -4.32 -11.80
CA ARG A 135 -1.09 -3.09 -11.47
C ARG A 135 -1.74 -3.13 -10.08
N ALA A 136 -2.05 -4.32 -9.57
CA ALA A 136 -2.68 -4.52 -8.28
C ALA A 136 -2.36 -5.92 -7.73
N PRO A 137 -2.36 -6.09 -6.39
CA PRO A 137 -2.23 -7.39 -5.75
C PRO A 137 -3.43 -8.30 -6.07
N ARG A 138 -3.13 -9.60 -6.23
CA ARG A 138 -4.17 -10.63 -6.33
C ARG A 138 -4.78 -10.89 -4.94
N PRO A 139 -6.12 -10.97 -4.82
CA PRO A 139 -6.77 -11.18 -3.52
C PRO A 139 -6.32 -12.42 -2.75
N TRP A 140 -6.03 -13.53 -3.44
CA TRP A 140 -5.57 -14.74 -2.77
C TRP A 140 -4.17 -14.59 -2.14
N LEU A 141 -3.31 -13.70 -2.68
CA LEU A 141 -2.02 -13.41 -2.06
C LEU A 141 -2.17 -12.64 -0.76
N ILE A 142 -3.18 -11.77 -0.65
CA ILE A 142 -3.50 -11.07 0.60
C ILE A 142 -3.83 -12.11 1.69
N VAL A 143 -4.68 -13.08 1.38
CA VAL A 143 -5.00 -14.17 2.33
C VAL A 143 -3.76 -14.99 2.68
N LEU A 144 -2.94 -15.37 1.70
CA LEU A 144 -1.74 -16.17 1.93
C LEU A 144 -0.71 -15.44 2.81
N PHE A 145 -0.43 -14.17 2.51
CA PHE A 145 0.46 -13.35 3.34
C PHE A 145 -0.13 -13.11 4.72
N GLY A 146 -1.44 -12.91 4.84
CA GLY A 146 -2.11 -12.77 6.14
C GLY A 146 -1.96 -14.01 7.01
N ALA A 147 -2.20 -15.20 6.44
CA ALA A 147 -2.01 -16.47 7.15
C ALA A 147 -0.55 -16.64 7.61
N GLY A 148 0.42 -16.36 6.73
CA GLY A 148 1.84 -16.44 7.06
C GLY A 148 2.26 -15.44 8.13
N LEU A 149 1.81 -14.19 8.04
CA LEU A 149 2.13 -13.13 9.00
C LEU A 149 1.52 -13.40 10.38
N ALA A 150 0.29 -13.90 10.43
CA ALA A 150 -0.34 -14.29 11.70
C ALA A 150 0.50 -15.38 12.38
N TRP A 151 0.85 -16.45 11.66
CA TRP A 151 1.73 -17.50 12.20
C TRP A 151 3.11 -16.99 12.62
N VAL A 152 3.74 -16.12 11.82
CA VAL A 152 5.06 -15.55 12.16
C VAL A 152 4.96 -14.73 13.45
N TRP A 153 3.89 -13.96 13.63
CA TRP A 153 3.69 -13.18 14.83
C TRP A 153 3.60 -14.05 16.09
N GLU A 154 2.78 -15.10 16.07
CA GLU A 154 2.70 -16.05 17.20
C GLU A 154 4.06 -16.68 17.54
N MET A 155 4.88 -16.98 16.54
CA MET A 155 6.22 -17.52 16.78
C MET A 155 7.16 -16.46 17.37
N LEU A 156 6.98 -15.19 17.00
CA LEU A 156 7.73 -14.08 17.59
C LEU A 156 7.30 -13.82 19.03
N GLU A 157 6.02 -13.96 19.37
CA GLU A 157 5.52 -13.85 20.75
C GLU A 157 6.00 -15.01 21.60
N TRP A 158 5.90 -16.24 21.09
CA TRP A 158 6.48 -17.40 21.75
C TRP A 158 7.98 -17.21 22.02
N TRP A 159 8.73 -16.73 21.03
CA TRP A 159 10.15 -16.42 21.20
C TRP A 159 10.37 -15.27 22.20
N GLY A 160 9.57 -14.21 22.11
CA GLY A 160 9.63 -13.05 22.99
C GLY A 160 9.42 -13.41 24.46
N HIS A 161 8.44 -14.29 24.73
CA HIS A 161 8.17 -14.81 26.07
C HIS A 161 9.39 -15.53 26.67
N HIS A 162 10.06 -16.37 25.87
CA HIS A 162 11.16 -17.20 26.36
C HIS A 162 12.51 -16.47 26.39
N ALA A 163 12.75 -15.53 25.48
CA ALA A 163 14.06 -14.92 25.26
C ALA A 163 14.16 -13.44 25.70
N VAL A 164 13.04 -12.72 25.84
CA VAL A 164 13.02 -11.27 26.03
C VAL A 164 12.27 -10.85 27.29
N ASP A 165 10.97 -11.12 27.37
CA ASP A 165 10.13 -10.74 28.51
C ASP A 165 9.05 -11.82 28.76
N PRO A 166 9.07 -12.51 29.92
CA PRO A 166 8.08 -13.54 30.25
C PRO A 166 6.66 -12.99 30.48
N ARG A 167 6.46 -11.66 30.44
CA ARG A 167 5.13 -11.05 30.48
C ARG A 167 4.37 -11.15 29.16
N VAL A 168 5.06 -11.41 28.05
CA VAL A 168 4.41 -11.67 26.75
C VAL A 168 3.48 -12.87 26.93
N TYR A 169 2.18 -12.70 26.72
CA TYR A 169 1.20 -13.74 27.00
C TYR A 169 1.22 -14.80 25.88
N ILE A 170 1.13 -16.09 26.22
CA ILE A 170 1.29 -17.21 25.26
C ILE A 170 0.32 -18.37 25.53
N ALA A 171 -0.95 -18.08 25.85
CA ALA A 171 -1.92 -19.15 26.11
C ALA A 171 -2.34 -19.86 24.81
N PRO A 172 -2.49 -21.20 24.76
CA PRO A 172 -2.80 -21.91 23.52
C PRO A 172 -4.10 -21.46 22.83
N LEU A 173 -5.11 -21.08 23.61
CA LEU A 173 -6.38 -20.57 23.08
C LEU A 173 -6.27 -19.16 22.51
N ASP A 174 -5.32 -18.38 23.04
CA ASP A 174 -5.01 -17.01 22.61
C ASP A 174 -4.37 -17.06 21.23
N THR A 175 -3.26 -17.81 21.12
CA THR A 175 -2.56 -18.06 19.85
C THR A 175 -3.48 -18.55 18.74
N VAL A 176 -4.36 -19.51 19.04
CA VAL A 176 -5.33 -20.00 18.05
C VAL A 176 -6.34 -18.91 17.69
N GLY A 177 -6.82 -18.15 18.68
CA GLY A 177 -7.73 -17.02 18.49
C GLY A 177 -7.13 -15.95 17.60
N ASP A 178 -5.87 -15.61 17.81
CA ASP A 178 -5.15 -14.56 17.11
C ASP A 178 -4.79 -14.94 15.67
N VAL A 179 -4.42 -16.20 15.43
CA VAL A 179 -4.26 -16.74 14.07
C VAL A 179 -5.60 -16.70 13.32
N ILE A 180 -6.70 -17.08 13.97
CA ILE A 180 -8.04 -17.03 13.37
C ILE A 180 -8.45 -15.59 13.08
N ALA A 181 -8.24 -14.67 14.04
CA ALA A 181 -8.56 -13.26 13.89
C ALA A 181 -7.75 -12.62 12.75
N GLY A 182 -6.45 -12.90 12.69
CA GLY A 182 -5.57 -12.43 11.62
C GLY A 182 -5.98 -12.96 10.24
N LEU A 183 -6.31 -14.26 10.15
CA LEU A 183 -6.79 -14.87 8.90
C LEU A 183 -8.14 -14.28 8.46
N ALA A 184 -9.06 -14.05 9.40
CA ALA A 184 -10.34 -13.39 9.12
C ALA A 184 -10.11 -11.97 8.60
N GLY A 185 -9.21 -11.20 9.22
CA GLY A 185 -8.83 -9.85 8.79
C GLY A 185 -8.29 -9.82 7.36
N ALA A 186 -7.35 -10.70 7.05
CA ALA A 186 -6.79 -10.83 5.69
C ALA A 186 -7.85 -11.24 4.66
N THR A 187 -8.79 -12.11 5.04
CA THR A 187 -9.89 -12.54 4.17
C THR A 187 -10.84 -11.38 3.87
N VAL A 188 -11.19 -10.57 4.88
CA VAL A 188 -12.02 -9.37 4.70
C VAL A 188 -11.31 -8.34 3.84
N ALA A 189 -10.01 -8.11 4.06
CA ALA A 189 -9.21 -7.21 3.23
C ALA A 189 -9.16 -7.67 1.76
N ALA A 190 -8.95 -8.96 1.52
CA ALA A 190 -8.96 -9.55 0.17
C ALA A 190 -10.33 -9.40 -0.51
N TRP A 191 -11.41 -9.66 0.22
CA TRP A 191 -12.77 -9.48 -0.28
C TRP A 191 -13.07 -8.02 -0.63
N TRP A 192 -12.70 -7.09 0.26
CA TRP A 192 -12.86 -5.66 0.06
C TRP A 192 -12.08 -5.19 -1.17
N TRP A 193 -10.82 -5.58 -1.29
CA TRP A 193 -9.96 -5.29 -2.44
C TRP A 193 -10.61 -5.77 -3.75
N ARG A 194 -11.10 -7.02 -3.77
CA ARG A 194 -11.79 -7.58 -4.95
C ARG A 194 -13.08 -6.82 -5.28
N ARG A 195 -13.81 -6.32 -4.27
CA ARG A 195 -15.03 -5.53 -4.46
C ARG A 195 -14.71 -4.18 -5.11
N GLU A 196 -13.68 -3.49 -4.64
CA GLU A 196 -13.24 -2.21 -5.24
C GLU A 196 -12.76 -2.39 -6.67
N ALA A 197 -11.95 -3.42 -6.94
CA ALA A 197 -11.48 -3.71 -8.30
C ALA A 197 -12.64 -3.97 -9.28
N ARG A 198 -13.73 -4.62 -8.84
CA ARG A 198 -14.92 -4.83 -9.67
C ARG A 198 -15.74 -3.56 -9.89
N ARG A 199 -15.85 -2.71 -8.87
CA ARG A 199 -16.51 -1.40 -8.99
C ARG A 199 -15.78 -0.52 -10.01
N ALA A 200 -14.45 -0.53 -9.97
CA ALA A 200 -13.61 0.18 -10.92
C ALA A 200 -13.86 -0.24 -12.38
N THR A 201 -14.04 -1.54 -12.63
CA THR A 201 -14.31 -2.06 -13.99
C THR A 201 -15.75 -1.91 -14.45
N ALA A 202 -16.71 -1.80 -13.53
CA ALA A 202 -18.14 -1.76 -13.83
C ALA A 202 -18.67 -0.35 -14.15
N SER A 203 -17.91 0.70 -13.82
CA SER A 203 -18.26 2.08 -14.19
C SER A 203 -18.25 2.20 -15.72
N PRO A 204 -19.39 2.51 -16.37
CA PRO A 204 -19.43 2.70 -17.82
C PRO A 204 -18.48 3.84 -18.22
N PRO A 205 -17.85 3.80 -19.41
CA PRO A 205 -17.09 4.93 -19.91
C PRO A 205 -18.01 6.14 -19.90
N SER A 206 -17.60 7.18 -19.16
CA SER A 206 -18.28 8.48 -19.15
C SER A 206 -18.60 8.83 -20.59
N ALA A 207 -19.89 8.95 -20.91
CA ALA A 207 -20.35 9.28 -22.25
C ALA A 207 -19.47 10.40 -22.77
N ALA A 208 -18.72 10.11 -23.85
CA ALA A 208 -17.86 11.07 -24.49
C ALA A 208 -18.67 12.35 -24.67
N SER A 209 -18.16 13.46 -24.14
CA SER A 209 -18.74 14.77 -24.42
C SER A 209 -19.03 14.83 -25.93
N PRO A 210 -20.26 15.17 -26.36
CA PRO A 210 -20.56 15.33 -27.77
C PRO A 210 -19.46 16.20 -28.38
N GLN A 211 -18.73 15.67 -29.36
CA GLN A 211 -17.85 16.49 -30.19
C GLN A 211 -18.75 17.59 -30.75
N ASP A 212 -18.47 18.83 -30.38
CA ASP A 212 -19.15 20.01 -30.92
C ASP A 212 -18.93 20.01 -32.45
N PRO A 213 -19.98 19.82 -33.29
CA PRO A 213 -19.83 19.78 -34.74
C PRO A 213 -19.71 21.18 -35.36
N ARG A 214 -19.50 22.24 -34.56
CA ARG A 214 -19.45 23.61 -35.09
C ARG A 214 -18.07 24.23 -34.88
N GLY A 215 -17.35 24.40 -35.99
CA GLY A 215 -16.27 25.38 -36.02
C GLY A 215 -15.15 25.18 -37.03
N ASP A 216 -15.40 24.57 -38.19
CA ASP A 216 -14.57 24.86 -39.36
C ASP A 216 -14.75 26.34 -39.74
N ALA A 217 -13.89 27.19 -39.18
CA ALA A 217 -13.57 28.50 -39.73
C ALA A 217 -12.04 28.62 -39.71
N GLN A 218 -11.47 28.14 -40.80
CA GLN A 218 -10.07 28.22 -41.13
C GLN A 218 -9.72 29.69 -41.45
N GLU A 219 -9.13 30.41 -40.50
CA GLU A 219 -8.42 31.66 -40.79
C GLU A 219 -6.99 31.37 -41.30
N PRO A 220 -6.61 31.89 -42.47
CA PRO A 220 -5.23 31.87 -42.93
C PRO A 220 -4.49 33.12 -42.43
N GLY A 221 -3.56 32.99 -41.48
CA GLY A 221 -2.74 34.15 -41.11
C GLY A 221 -1.74 33.98 -39.97
N SER A 222 -0.46 33.99 -40.35
CA SER A 222 0.72 34.42 -39.57
C SER A 222 1.30 33.51 -38.46
N HIS A 223 2.41 32.85 -38.84
CA HIS A 223 3.67 32.73 -38.11
C HIS A 223 3.73 33.33 -36.68
N VAL A 224 4.03 32.48 -35.68
CA VAL A 224 5.23 32.61 -34.82
C VAL A 224 5.63 31.22 -34.31
N SER A 225 6.80 30.75 -34.73
CA SER A 225 7.49 29.61 -34.13
C SER A 225 8.15 30.07 -32.84
N VAL A 226 7.63 29.64 -31.69
CA VAL A 226 8.34 29.74 -30.41
C VAL A 226 8.85 28.35 -30.04
N ARG A 227 10.15 28.15 -30.28
CA ARG A 227 10.93 27.06 -29.69
C ARG A 227 10.78 27.11 -28.17
N CYS A 228 10.15 26.11 -27.58
CA CYS A 228 10.31 25.87 -26.15
C CYS A 228 11.63 25.11 -25.93
N VAL A 229 12.56 25.80 -25.28
CA VAL A 229 13.88 25.31 -24.88
C VAL A 229 13.70 24.12 -23.95
N ARG A 230 14.23 22.98 -24.39
CA ARG A 230 14.43 21.78 -23.60
C ARG A 230 15.58 22.04 -22.63
N THR A 231 15.31 22.45 -21.40
CA THR A 231 16.32 22.39 -20.33
C THR A 231 16.46 20.92 -19.90
N MET A 232 17.40 20.24 -20.54
CA MET A 232 17.95 18.96 -20.08
C MET A 232 18.74 19.22 -18.80
N SER A 233 18.12 18.96 -17.65
CA SER A 233 18.86 18.73 -16.41
C SER A 233 19.33 17.28 -16.40
N ALA A 234 20.65 17.13 -16.41
CA ALA A 234 21.44 15.92 -16.47
C ALA A 234 20.94 14.76 -15.59
N TRP A 235 20.83 13.58 -16.19
CA TRP A 235 21.06 12.31 -15.50
C TRP A 235 22.08 11.50 -16.30
N ILE A 236 23.13 11.14 -15.58
CA ILE A 236 24.36 10.49 -15.99
C ILE A 236 24.05 9.03 -16.41
N PRO A 237 24.59 8.53 -17.54
CA PRO A 237 24.72 7.10 -17.77
C PRO A 237 26.01 6.59 -17.11
N VAL A 238 25.90 5.52 -16.33
CA VAL A 238 27.03 4.66 -15.98
C VAL A 238 26.78 3.32 -16.66
N ASP A 239 27.50 3.09 -17.76
CA ASP A 239 27.80 1.77 -18.30
C ASP A 239 29.26 1.47 -17.97
N CYS A 240 29.45 0.50 -17.07
CA CYS A 240 30.58 -0.43 -17.00
C CYS A 240 29.98 -1.78 -16.57
#